data_AF-A0A7C1L2V1-F1
#
_entry.id   AF-A0A7C1L2V1-F1
#
_cell.length_a   1.000
_cell.length_b   1.000
_cell.length_c   1.000
_cell.angle_alpha   90.00
_cell.angle_beta   90.00
_cell.angle_gamma   90.00
#
_symmetry.space_group_name_H-M   'P 1'
#
loop_
_entity.id
_entity.type
_entity.pdbx_description
1 polymer ?
#
loop_
_entity_poly.entity_id
_entity_poly.type
_entity_poly.pdbx_seq_one_letter_code
_entity_poly.pdbx_strand_id
1 'polypeptide(L)' 'MPDELKPCPFCGGEAEAINVSDTTWKIGCKNCHIQFGHSWLGFAFKENAIKMWNRRSDAK' A
#
# COMPACT_ATOMS: atom_id res chain seq x y z
N MET A 1 -5.73 12.67 -7.92
CA MET A 1 -6.84 11.71 -7.70
C MET A 1 -6.47 10.88 -6.47
N PRO A 2 -7.36 10.71 -5.49
CA PRO A 2 -7.03 10.06 -4.21
C PRO A 2 -6.63 8.57 -4.32
N ASP A 3 -6.72 7.99 -5.51
CA ASP A 3 -6.44 6.58 -5.81
C ASP A 3 -5.00 6.30 -6.28
N GLU A 4 -4.18 7.32 -6.50
CA GLU A 4 -2.81 7.14 -6.99
C GLU A 4 -1.85 6.80 -5.84
N LEU A 5 -1.24 5.62 -5.90
CA LEU A 5 -0.26 5.16 -4.92
C LEU A 5 1.11 5.80 -5.22
N LYS A 6 1.73 6.42 -4.21
CA LYS A 6 3.14 6.84 -4.31
C LYS A 6 4.03 5.60 -4.62
N PRO A 7 5.15 5.76 -5.37
CA PRO A 7 6.09 4.66 -5.68
C PRO A 7 6.74 4.05 -4.44
N CYS A 8 7.11 2.78 -4.50
CA CYS A 8 7.75 2.04 -3.42
C CYS A 8 8.93 2.82 -2.82
N PRO A 9 8.95 3.10 -1.50
CA PRO A 9 10.01 3.89 -0.90
C PRO A 9 11.34 3.16 -0.76
N PHE A 10 11.39 1.85 -1.07
CA PHE A 10 12.59 1.02 -0.94
C PHE A 10 13.33 0.83 -2.27
N CYS A 11 12.60 0.75 -3.37
CA CYS A 11 13.17 0.46 -4.70
C CYS A 11 12.70 1.42 -5.79
N GLY A 12 11.82 2.38 -5.48
CA GLY A 12 11.22 3.29 -6.46
C GLY A 12 10.20 2.64 -7.40
N GLY A 13 9.95 1.33 -7.29
CA GLY A 13 9.04 0.60 -8.17
C GLY A 13 7.55 0.91 -7.95
N GLU A 14 6.71 0.41 -8.84
CA GLU A 14 5.26 0.61 -8.76
C GLU A 14 4.67 -0.07 -7.52
N ALA A 15 3.78 0.65 -6.83
CA ALA A 15 3.02 0.15 -5.69
C ALA A 15 1.59 -0.21 -6.12
N GLU A 16 1.02 -1.25 -5.53
CA GLU A 16 -0.32 -1.74 -5.82
C GLU A 16 -1.14 -1.99 -4.57
N ALA A 17 -2.46 -1.87 -4.69
CA ALA A 17 -3.40 -2.28 -3.64
C ALA A 17 -3.79 -3.75 -3.86
N ILE A 18 -3.51 -4.57 -2.86
CA ILE A 18 -3.73 -6.01 -2.85
C ILE A 18 -4.97 -6.30 -1.99
N ASN A 19 -5.99 -6.89 -2.58
CA ASN A 19 -7.12 -7.44 -1.83
C ASN A 19 -6.75 -8.85 -1.36
N VAL A 20 -6.76 -9.08 -0.05
CA VAL A 20 -6.37 -10.36 0.58
C VAL A 20 -7.59 -11.14 1.07
N SER A 21 -8.71 -10.45 1.31
CA SER A 21 -10.02 -11.02 1.65
C SER A 21 -11.12 -10.00 1.35
N ASP A 22 -12.39 -10.42 1.48
CA ASP A 22 -13.58 -9.60 1.27
C ASP A 22 -13.53 -8.24 1.99
N THR A 23 -12.82 -8.16 3.11
CA THR A 23 -12.70 -6.94 3.92
C THR A 23 -11.26 -6.58 4.23
N THR A 24 -10.27 -7.10 3.51
CA THR A 24 -8.86 -6.85 3.83
C THR A 24 -8.07 -6.39 2.62
N TRP A 25 -7.53 -5.17 2.73
CA TRP A 25 -6.63 -4.55 1.78
C TRP A 25 -5.24 -4.37 2.37
N LYS A 26 -4.23 -4.59 1.54
CA LYS A 26 -2.82 -4.26 1.82
C LYS A 26 -2.29 -3.43 0.66
N ILE A 27 -1.20 -2.70 0.89
CA ILE A 27 -0.45 -2.07 -0.20
C ILE A 27 0.89 -2.79 -0.31
N GLY A 28 1.31 -3.14 -1.52
CA GLY A 28 2.60 -3.79 -1.76
C GLY A 28 3.34 -3.23 -2.96
N CYS A 29 4.57 -3.69 -3.16
CA CYS A 29 5.34 -3.43 -4.36
C CYS A 29 5.52 -4.70 -5.18
N LYS A 30 5.24 -4.64 -6.48
CA LYS A 30 5.44 -5.77 -7.41
C LYS A 30 6.92 -6.14 -7.61
N ASN A 31 7.81 -5.16 -7.46
CA ASN A 31 9.22 -5.31 -7.80
C ASN A 31 10.05 -5.89 -6.65
N CYS A 32 9.93 -5.33 -5.43
CA CYS A 32 10.68 -5.81 -4.26
C CYS A 32 9.85 -6.65 -3.29
N HIS A 33 8.58 -6.92 -3.64
CA HIS A 33 7.64 -7.76 -2.89
C HIS A 33 7.37 -7.33 -1.44
N ILE A 34 7.72 -6.08 -1.07
CA ILE A 34 7.34 -5.55 0.23
C ILE A 34 5.83 -5.39 0.33
N GLN A 35 5.27 -5.69 1.49
CA GLN A 35 3.86 -5.54 1.78
C GLN A 35 3.65 -4.73 3.06
N PHE A 36 2.66 -3.86 3.04
CA PHE A 36 2.26 -3.00 4.13
C PHE A 36 0.78 -3.19 4.44
N GLY A 37 0.49 -3.45 5.71
CA GLY A 37 -0.84 -3.63 6.25
C GLY A 37 -0.75 -3.63 7.77
N HIS A 38 -1.76 -3.08 8.45
CA HIS A 38 -1.79 -3.07 9.90
C HIS A 38 -1.96 -4.53 10.38
N SER A 39 -0.87 -5.19 10.78
CA SER A 39 -0.84 -6.58 11.28
C SER A 39 -1.39 -7.65 10.30
N TRP A 40 -1.78 -8.81 10.84
CA TRP A 40 -2.41 -9.92 10.13
C TRP A 40 -3.75 -9.56 9.46
N LEU A 41 -4.38 -8.45 9.85
CA LEU A 41 -5.74 -8.07 9.43
C LEU A 41 -5.80 -7.10 8.24
N GLY A 42 -4.71 -6.40 7.91
CA GLY A 42 -4.70 -5.35 6.86
C GLY A 42 -5.71 -4.23 7.12
N PHE A 43 -6.21 -3.58 6.06
CA PHE A 43 -7.16 -2.46 6.13
C PHE A 43 -8.56 -2.86 5.64
N ALA A 44 -9.60 -2.44 6.35
CA ALA A 44 -11.00 -2.71 5.96
C ALA A 44 -11.38 -2.17 4.58
N PHE A 45 -10.83 -1.00 4.22
CA PHE A 45 -11.16 -0.26 3.01
C PHE A 45 -9.89 0.05 2.22
N LYS A 46 -9.97 -0.05 0.89
CA LYS A 46 -8.87 0.22 -0.04
C LYS A 46 -8.33 1.64 0.14
N GLU A 47 -9.22 2.61 0.30
CA GLU A 47 -8.91 4.02 0.43
C GLU A 47 -8.10 4.29 1.70
N ASN A 48 -8.37 3.56 2.78
CA ASN A 48 -7.61 3.67 4.02
C ASN A 48 -6.19 3.10 3.84
N ALA A 49 -6.05 1.99 3.12
CA ALA A 49 -4.74 1.43 2.78
C ALA A 49 -3.91 2.42 1.95
N ILE A 50 -4.52 3.03 0.93
CA ILE A 50 -3.90 4.05 0.07
C ILE A 50 -3.51 5.28 0.88
N LYS A 51 -4.42 5.83 1.70
CA LYS A 51 -4.14 7.02 2.54
C LYS A 51 -2.97 6.77 3.49
N MET A 52 -2.93 5.60 4.15
CA MET A 52 -1.85 5.26 5.08
C MET A 52 -0.52 5.06 4.36
N TRP A 53 -0.53 4.39 3.22
CA TRP A 53 0.64 4.28 2.36
C TRP A 53 1.16 5.68 1.98
N ASN A 54 0.30 6.53 1.43
CA ASN A 54 0.66 7.85 0.92
C ASN A 54 1.02 8.88 2.01
N ARG A 55 0.65 8.63 3.28
CA ARG A 55 1.03 9.46 4.43
C ARG A 55 2.53 9.44 4.73
N ARG A 56 3.28 8.47 4.20
CA ARG A 56 4.74 8.46 4.36
C ARG A 56 5.37 9.73 3.80
N SER A 57 6.40 10.20 4.48
CA SER A 57 7.33 11.19 3.93
C SER A 57 7.86 10.69 2.59
N ASP A 58 8.14 11.61 1.68
CA ASP A 58 8.70 11.24 0.38
C ASP A 58 10.01 10.46 0.58
N ALA A 59 10.21 9.43 -0.25
CA ALA A 59 11.40 8.60 -0.18
C ALA A 59 12.63 9.50 -0.41
N LYS A 60 13.62 9.38 0.48
CA LYS A 60 14.85 10.16 0.43
C LYS A 60 15.84 9.55 -0.56
#